data_AF-A0A1W6C0B7-F1
#
_entry.id   AF-A0A1W6C0B7-F1
#
_cell.length_a   1.000
_cell.length_b   1.000
_cell.length_c   1.000
_cell.angle_alpha   90.00
_cell.angle_beta   90.00
_cell.angle_gamma   90.00
#
_symmetry.space_group_name_H-M   'P 1'
#
loop_
_entity.id
_entity.type
_entity.pdbx_description
1 polymer ?
#
loop_
_entity_poly.entity_id
_entity_poly.type
_entity_poly.pdbx_seq_one_letter_code
_entity_poly.pdbx_strand_id
1 'polypeptide(L)'
;MTTRKEALFRLTKQILDTRSEVRIGLESIEKDLREGMNGLTVNARGKRVTFGQVDEDDWEYGLLSFDGKDLRVMTSTTMDDAHNYGTPREGHMTSRHLNEIKDDEIVTKLASPDSISSIWNAVEEQVNEMLGEAKSSAKLLSEFSDVQSESIHRQLVDLMNGDYFEKQWVKARLAIDTDASDSLTRTNQFLESVCRHYLEKRNIKAGKTKTISELINAVSNDLPPLKLPTGEDHTADIKSFFGGIKGISQTTGALRTHAGTAHGGDKTANADEARLSNNLAGAVAIYILEKLKERMVAENE
;
A
#
# COMPACT_ATOMS: atom_id res chain seq x y z
N MET A 1 -39.32 -11.01 58.28
CA MET A 1 -37.99 -10.41 58.51
C MET A 1 -36.97 -11.39 57.97
N THR A 2 -36.28 -11.04 56.89
CA THR A 2 -35.17 -11.85 56.36
C THR A 2 -34.08 -11.92 57.42
N THR A 3 -33.60 -13.11 57.74
CA THR A 3 -32.53 -13.27 58.72
C THR A 3 -31.23 -12.68 58.15
N ARG A 4 -30.32 -12.17 59.00
CA ARG A 4 -29.00 -11.68 58.56
C ARG A 4 -28.23 -12.72 57.72
N LYS A 5 -28.43 -14.01 58.02
CA LYS A 5 -27.86 -15.15 57.30
C LYS A 5 -28.40 -15.26 55.87
N GLU A 6 -29.72 -15.18 55.68
CA GLU A 6 -30.34 -15.22 54.35
C GLU A 6 -29.96 -14.02 53.49
N ALA A 7 -29.87 -12.82 54.09
CA ALA A 7 -29.40 -11.62 53.40
C ALA A 7 -27.95 -11.79 52.89
N LEU A 8 -27.07 -12.35 53.72
CA LEU A 8 -25.69 -12.64 53.34
C LEU A 8 -25.62 -13.64 52.19
N PHE A 9 -26.36 -14.76 52.25
CA PHE A 9 -26.38 -15.74 51.16
C PHE A 9 -26.83 -15.14 49.83
N ARG A 10 -27.84 -14.27 49.86
CA ARG A 10 -28.32 -13.59 48.66
C ARG A 10 -27.23 -12.69 48.06
N LEU A 11 -26.55 -11.91 48.89
CA LEU A 11 -25.46 -11.03 48.44
C LEU A 11 -24.28 -11.82 47.87
N THR A 12 -23.87 -12.90 48.54
CA THR A 12 -22.79 -13.77 48.03
C THR A 12 -23.15 -14.37 46.67
N LYS A 13 -24.38 -14.85 46.50
CA LYS A 13 -24.84 -15.37 45.20
C LYS A 13 -24.79 -14.29 44.12
N GLN A 14 -25.31 -13.09 44.41
CA GLN A 14 -25.25 -11.97 43.47
C GLN A 14 -23.82 -11.62 43.05
N ILE A 15 -22.87 -11.62 44.00
CA ILE A 15 -21.45 -11.37 43.69
C ILE A 15 -20.89 -12.43 42.74
N LEU A 16 -21.19 -13.71 42.95
CA LEU A 16 -20.72 -14.80 42.09
C LEU A 16 -21.32 -14.74 40.68
N ASP A 17 -22.62 -14.44 40.59
CA ASP A 17 -23.31 -14.28 39.31
C ASP A 17 -22.70 -13.10 38.53
N THR A 18 -22.52 -11.94 39.17
CA THR A 18 -21.89 -10.75 38.55
C THR A 18 -20.43 -11.01 38.13
N ARG A 19 -19.64 -11.76 38.90
CA ARG A 19 -18.26 -12.12 38.50
C ARG A 19 -18.21 -12.97 37.24
N SER A 20 -19.20 -13.85 37.07
CA SER A 20 -19.32 -14.66 35.84
C SER A 20 -19.67 -13.77 34.64
N GLU A 21 -20.56 -12.80 34.81
CA GLU A 21 -20.89 -11.80 33.78
C GLU A 21 -19.67 -10.96 33.38
N VAL A 22 -18.81 -10.59 34.32
CA VAL A 22 -17.57 -9.85 34.04
C VAL A 22 -16.64 -10.63 33.10
N ARG A 23 -16.46 -11.93 33.32
CA ARG A 23 -15.62 -12.78 32.46
C ARG A 23 -16.17 -12.85 31.05
N ILE A 24 -17.49 -13.09 30.92
CA ILE A 24 -18.18 -13.11 29.62
C ILE A 24 -18.02 -11.75 28.91
N GLY A 25 -18.11 -10.65 29.65
CA GLY A 25 -17.89 -9.31 29.11
C GLY A 25 -16.49 -9.13 28.51
N LEU A 26 -15.44 -9.58 29.22
CA LEU A 26 -14.07 -9.53 28.72
C LEU A 26 -13.84 -10.44 27.50
N GLU A 27 -14.46 -11.62 27.47
CA GLU A 27 -14.44 -12.51 26.30
C GLU A 27 -15.12 -11.87 25.08
N SER A 28 -16.21 -11.13 25.30
CA SER A 28 -16.86 -10.35 24.24
C SER A 28 -15.94 -9.25 23.72
N ILE A 29 -15.25 -8.53 24.60
CA ILE A 29 -14.30 -7.47 24.22
C ILE A 29 -13.14 -8.05 23.41
N GLU A 30 -12.58 -9.19 23.81
CA GLU A 30 -11.55 -9.89 23.03
C GLU A 30 -12.04 -10.19 21.61
N LYS A 31 -13.27 -10.70 21.49
CA LYS A 31 -13.88 -11.01 20.20
C LYS A 31 -14.04 -9.76 19.35
N ASP A 32 -14.58 -8.69 19.91
CA ASP A 32 -14.82 -7.43 19.19
C ASP A 32 -13.49 -6.80 18.72
N LEU A 33 -12.45 -6.82 19.56
CA LEU A 33 -11.10 -6.40 19.19
C LEU A 33 -10.55 -7.26 18.04
N ARG A 34 -10.62 -8.59 18.16
CA ARG A 34 -10.14 -9.54 17.14
C ARG A 34 -10.85 -9.35 15.80
N GLU A 35 -12.17 -9.17 15.81
CA GLU A 35 -12.96 -8.91 14.59
C GLU A 35 -12.56 -7.57 13.96
N GLY A 36 -12.38 -6.52 14.78
CA GLY A 36 -11.94 -5.20 14.33
C GLY A 36 -10.55 -5.20 13.68
N MET A 37 -9.65 -6.08 14.10
CA MET A 37 -8.30 -6.15 13.52
C MET A 37 -8.26 -6.76 12.12
N ASN A 38 -9.23 -7.60 11.75
CA ASN A 38 -9.27 -8.30 10.45
C ASN A 38 -7.93 -8.94 10.04
N GLY A 39 -7.24 -9.59 11.00
CA GLY A 39 -5.96 -10.28 10.78
C GLY A 39 -4.71 -9.40 10.90
N LEU A 40 -4.84 -8.12 11.26
CA LEU A 40 -3.70 -7.25 11.57
C LEU A 40 -3.12 -7.57 12.95
N THR A 41 -1.81 -7.84 13.01
CA THR A 41 -1.09 -8.00 14.27
C THR A 41 -0.78 -6.64 14.87
N VAL A 42 -1.11 -6.45 16.14
CA VAL A 42 -0.79 -5.24 16.91
C VAL A 42 -0.21 -5.63 18.26
N ASN A 43 0.47 -4.71 18.94
CA ASN A 43 0.88 -4.93 20.33
C ASN A 43 0.43 -3.74 21.16
N ALA A 44 -0.72 -3.88 21.81
CA ALA A 44 -1.31 -2.87 22.65
C ALA A 44 -1.28 -3.30 24.12
N ARG A 45 -1.03 -2.33 25.00
CA ARG A 45 -1.03 -2.51 26.46
C ARG A 45 -1.88 -1.41 27.08
N GLY A 46 -2.87 -1.81 27.85
CA GLY A 46 -3.71 -0.90 28.61
C GLY A 46 -2.99 -0.36 29.84
N LYS A 47 -3.76 0.34 30.67
CA LYS A 47 -3.28 0.96 31.90
C LYS A 47 -2.95 -0.07 32.98
N ARG A 48 -1.93 0.23 33.78
CA ARG A 48 -1.60 -0.50 35.02
C ARG A 48 -2.75 -0.41 36.02
N VAL A 49 -3.14 -1.55 36.57
CA VAL A 49 -4.14 -1.74 37.62
C VAL A 49 -3.48 -2.45 38.80
N THR A 50 -3.51 -1.84 39.98
CA THR A 50 -3.00 -2.46 41.21
C THR A 50 -3.98 -3.50 41.74
N PHE A 51 -3.51 -4.71 42.00
CA PHE A 51 -4.34 -5.80 42.55
C PHE A 51 -4.30 -5.81 44.06
N GLY A 52 -3.15 -5.57 44.68
CA GLY A 52 -3.05 -5.51 46.13
C GLY A 52 -1.62 -5.60 46.62
N GLN A 53 -1.47 -5.49 47.94
CA GLN A 53 -0.21 -5.71 48.61
C GLN A 53 0.01 -7.22 48.80
N VAL A 54 1.19 -7.72 48.42
CA VAL A 54 1.59 -9.13 48.57
C VAL A 54 2.66 -9.33 49.64
N ASP A 55 3.43 -8.28 49.97
CA ASP A 55 4.38 -8.24 51.09
C ASP A 55 4.52 -6.80 51.65
N GLU A 56 5.28 -6.59 52.74
CA GLU A 56 5.44 -5.29 53.44
C GLU A 56 5.77 -4.13 52.48
N ASP A 57 6.63 -4.39 51.48
CA ASP A 57 7.04 -3.43 50.45
C ASP A 57 6.79 -3.95 49.02
N ASP A 58 5.86 -4.90 48.83
CA ASP A 58 5.56 -5.46 47.51
C ASP A 58 4.08 -5.42 47.13
N TRP A 59 3.80 -4.90 45.94
CA TRP A 59 2.46 -4.78 45.36
C TRP A 59 2.38 -5.52 44.03
N GLU A 60 1.38 -6.39 43.93
CA GLU A 60 1.02 -7.02 42.66
C GLU A 60 0.15 -6.05 41.85
N TYR A 61 0.47 -5.96 40.55
CA TYR A 61 -0.30 -5.19 39.60
C TYR A 61 -0.33 -5.91 38.25
N GLY A 62 -1.23 -5.47 37.37
CA GLY A 62 -1.25 -5.95 36.01
C GLY A 62 -1.95 -5.02 35.04
N LEU A 63 -2.09 -5.46 33.80
CA LEU A 63 -2.76 -4.74 32.73
C LEU A 63 -3.34 -5.72 31.71
N LEU A 64 -4.31 -5.24 30.93
CA LEU A 64 -4.77 -5.93 29.73
C LEU A 64 -3.79 -5.66 28.58
N SER A 65 -3.47 -6.70 27.81
CA SER A 65 -2.66 -6.61 26.61
C SER A 65 -3.34 -7.34 25.46
N PHE A 66 -3.24 -6.80 24.25
CA PHE A 66 -3.82 -7.41 23.06
C PHE A 66 -2.79 -7.49 21.94
N ASP A 67 -2.64 -8.68 21.36
CA ASP A 67 -1.62 -9.00 20.34
C ASP A 67 -2.17 -9.03 18.90
N GLY A 68 -3.40 -8.55 18.70
CA GLY A 68 -4.15 -8.66 17.44
C GLY A 68 -5.01 -9.93 17.37
N LYS A 69 -4.79 -10.89 18.26
CA LYS A 69 -5.57 -12.11 18.34
C LYS A 69 -6.15 -12.36 19.72
N ASP A 70 -5.35 -12.34 20.77
CA ASP A 70 -5.75 -12.77 22.11
C ASP A 70 -5.67 -11.61 23.11
N LEU A 71 -6.69 -11.47 23.95
CA LEU A 71 -6.65 -10.57 25.10
C LEU A 71 -5.97 -11.30 26.26
N ARG A 72 -4.86 -10.75 26.73
CA ARG A 72 -4.01 -11.33 27.76
C ARG A 72 -3.95 -10.44 28.98
N VAL A 73 -3.67 -11.07 30.11
CA VAL A 73 -3.38 -10.38 31.37
C VAL A 73 -1.88 -10.45 31.60
N MET A 74 -1.24 -9.28 31.67
CA MET A 74 0.16 -9.17 32.06
C MET A 74 0.23 -8.78 33.53
N THR A 75 1.01 -9.51 34.34
CA THR A 75 1.16 -9.26 35.78
C THR A 75 2.63 -9.16 36.19
N SER A 76 2.93 -8.33 37.17
CA SER A 76 4.24 -8.21 37.81
C SER A 76 4.06 -7.73 39.25
N THR A 77 5.15 -7.69 40.01
CA THR A 77 5.18 -7.05 41.33
C THR A 77 6.19 -5.92 41.35
N THR A 78 6.02 -4.96 42.26
CA THR A 78 6.97 -3.86 42.42
C THR A 78 8.36 -4.34 42.82
N MET A 79 8.45 -5.45 43.56
CA MET A 79 9.71 -6.05 43.95
C MET A 79 10.38 -6.74 42.75
N ASP A 80 9.62 -7.43 41.90
CA ASP A 80 10.16 -7.99 40.64
C ASP A 80 10.67 -6.88 39.72
N ASP A 81 9.93 -5.77 39.59
CA ASP A 81 10.38 -4.61 38.82
C ASP A 81 11.71 -4.05 39.35
N ALA A 82 11.82 -3.91 40.68
CA ALA A 82 13.03 -3.41 41.34
C ALA A 82 14.24 -4.34 41.15
N HIS A 83 14.05 -5.66 41.25
CA HIS A 83 15.09 -6.63 40.98
C HIS A 83 15.55 -6.64 39.51
N ASN A 84 14.63 -6.39 38.58
CA ASN A 84 14.93 -6.41 37.16
C ASN A 84 15.45 -5.07 36.62
N TYR A 85 15.42 -4.00 37.42
CA TYR A 85 15.88 -2.68 37.01
C TYR A 85 17.35 -2.67 36.55
N GLY A 86 17.62 -2.12 35.37
CA GLY A 86 18.95 -2.10 34.76
C GLY A 86 19.42 -3.45 34.22
N THR A 87 18.55 -4.47 34.17
CA THR A 87 18.85 -5.78 33.60
C THR A 87 18.14 -5.95 32.25
N PRO A 88 18.54 -6.92 31.40
CA PRO A 88 17.79 -7.26 30.19
C PRO A 88 16.33 -7.71 30.42
N ARG A 89 15.93 -7.94 31.68
CA ARG A 89 14.55 -8.29 32.07
C ARG A 89 13.75 -7.09 32.57
N GLU A 90 14.31 -5.88 32.55
CA GLU A 90 13.59 -4.67 32.93
C GLU A 90 12.29 -4.53 32.12
N GLY A 91 11.17 -4.30 32.82
CA GLY A 91 9.84 -4.22 32.20
C GLY A 91 9.22 -5.55 31.76
N HIS A 92 9.87 -6.68 32.06
CA HIS A 92 9.29 -8.00 31.81
C HIS A 92 8.09 -8.23 32.75
N MET A 93 6.99 -8.73 32.19
CA MET A 93 5.80 -9.11 32.96
C MET A 93 5.38 -10.53 32.57
N THR A 94 4.72 -11.22 33.48
CA THR A 94 4.15 -12.54 33.21
C THR A 94 2.85 -12.39 32.41
N SER A 95 2.82 -12.90 31.19
CA SER A 95 1.63 -12.90 30.32
C SER A 95 0.85 -14.20 30.49
N ARG A 96 -0.47 -14.10 30.70
CA ARG A 96 -1.41 -15.23 30.82
C ARG A 96 -2.68 -14.99 30.02
N HIS A 97 -3.33 -16.05 29.57
CA HIS A 97 -4.67 -15.96 29.01
C HIS A 97 -5.69 -15.65 30.12
N LEU A 98 -6.80 -15.01 29.77
CA LEU A 98 -7.83 -14.65 30.75
C LEU A 98 -8.40 -15.87 31.49
N ASN A 99 -8.55 -16.99 30.80
CA ASN A 99 -9.03 -18.26 31.37
C ASN A 99 -8.04 -18.90 32.38
N GLU A 100 -6.77 -18.50 32.37
CA GLU A 100 -5.75 -18.96 33.32
C GLU A 100 -5.80 -18.17 34.65
N ILE A 101 -6.48 -17.02 34.66
CA ILE A 101 -6.64 -16.19 35.86
C ILE A 101 -7.79 -16.70 36.71
N LYS A 102 -7.46 -17.39 37.80
CA LYS A 102 -8.44 -17.98 38.74
C LYS A 102 -9.03 -16.98 39.73
N ASP A 103 -8.35 -15.86 39.97
CA ASP A 103 -8.79 -14.86 40.93
C ASP A 103 -9.81 -13.90 40.29
N ASP A 104 -11.08 -14.03 40.68
CA ASP A 104 -12.16 -13.18 40.18
C ASP A 104 -12.03 -11.72 40.64
N GLU A 105 -11.34 -11.43 41.74
CA GLU A 105 -11.11 -10.06 42.19
C GLU A 105 -10.15 -9.33 41.24
N ILE A 106 -9.08 -10.01 40.81
CA ILE A 106 -8.16 -9.50 39.77
C ILE A 106 -8.92 -9.23 38.47
N VAL A 107 -9.73 -10.20 38.03
CA VAL A 107 -10.52 -10.05 36.80
C VAL A 107 -11.52 -8.89 36.91
N THR A 108 -12.16 -8.72 38.08
CA THR A 108 -13.06 -7.59 38.32
C THR A 108 -12.34 -6.25 38.27
N LYS A 109 -11.12 -6.14 38.82
CA LYS A 109 -10.31 -4.91 38.77
C LYS A 109 -9.88 -4.58 37.33
N LEU A 110 -9.48 -5.58 36.55
CA LEU A 110 -9.12 -5.43 35.14
C LEU A 110 -10.31 -5.08 34.24
N ALA A 111 -11.52 -5.46 34.63
CA ALA A 111 -12.76 -5.11 33.93
C ALA A 111 -13.31 -3.73 34.33
N SER A 112 -12.57 -2.94 35.12
CA SER A 112 -12.97 -1.57 35.44
C SER A 112 -13.10 -0.73 34.16
N PRO A 113 -14.04 0.24 34.11
CA PRO A 113 -14.25 1.09 32.92
C PRO A 113 -12.98 1.76 32.41
N ASP A 114 -12.12 2.23 33.32
CA ASP A 114 -10.83 2.84 32.99
C ASP A 114 -9.88 1.86 32.30
N SER A 115 -9.80 0.63 32.81
CA SER A 115 -8.94 -0.42 32.24
C SER A 115 -9.42 -0.83 30.86
N ILE A 116 -10.73 -1.06 30.69
CA ILE A 116 -11.32 -1.37 29.38
C ILE A 116 -11.09 -0.24 28.38
N SER A 117 -11.41 1.00 28.77
CA SER A 117 -11.21 2.16 27.88
C SER A 117 -9.74 2.31 27.49
N SER A 118 -8.82 2.03 28.42
CA SER A 118 -7.39 2.15 28.15
C SER A 118 -6.87 1.15 27.11
N ILE A 119 -7.37 -0.08 27.08
CA ILE A 119 -6.92 -1.07 26.08
C ILE A 119 -7.49 -0.75 24.69
N TRP A 120 -8.74 -0.28 24.61
CA TRP A 120 -9.30 0.21 23.34
C TRP A 120 -8.50 1.38 22.78
N ASN A 121 -8.24 2.40 23.61
CA ASN A 121 -7.44 3.55 23.20
C ASN A 121 -6.03 3.13 22.75
N ALA A 122 -5.40 2.21 23.48
CA ALA A 122 -4.07 1.71 23.11
C ALA A 122 -4.08 0.95 21.77
N VAL A 123 -5.13 0.19 21.46
CA VAL A 123 -5.28 -0.46 20.15
C VAL A 123 -5.51 0.57 19.04
N GLU A 124 -6.39 1.54 19.26
CA GLU A 124 -6.64 2.61 18.28
C GLU A 124 -5.39 3.44 18.00
N GLU A 125 -4.61 3.78 19.02
CA GLU A 125 -3.35 4.51 18.88
C GLU A 125 -2.35 3.73 18.00
N GLN A 126 -2.17 2.44 18.29
CA GLN A 126 -1.26 1.58 17.52
C GLN A 126 -1.71 1.42 16.06
N VAL A 127 -3.00 1.23 15.81
CA VAL A 127 -3.53 1.12 14.44
C VAL A 127 -3.37 2.42 13.68
N ASN A 128 -3.58 3.58 14.33
CA ASN A 128 -3.38 4.89 13.71
C ASN A 128 -1.91 5.17 13.39
N GLU A 129 -0.98 4.77 14.25
CA GLU A 129 0.46 4.88 13.99
C GLU A 129 0.86 4.03 12.77
N MET A 130 0.47 2.75 12.75
CA MET A 130 0.72 1.86 11.62
C MET A 130 0.12 2.39 10.31
N LEU A 131 -1.09 2.98 10.36
CA LEU A 131 -1.71 3.62 9.20
C LEU A 131 -0.90 4.83 8.73
N GLY A 132 -0.38 5.64 9.66
CA GLY A 132 0.49 6.77 9.39
C GLY A 132 1.78 6.36 8.68
N GLU A 133 2.45 5.33 9.19
CA GLU A 133 3.67 4.77 8.60
C GLU A 133 3.43 4.18 7.21
N ALA A 134 2.34 3.41 7.05
CA ALA A 134 1.97 2.81 5.76
C ALA A 134 1.64 3.88 4.72
N LYS A 135 0.88 4.92 5.08
CA LYS A 135 0.58 6.06 4.20
C LYS A 135 1.84 6.83 3.81
N SER A 136 2.74 7.06 4.76
CA SER A 136 4.00 7.76 4.51
C SER A 136 4.89 6.98 3.55
N SER A 137 4.99 5.68 3.76
CA SER A 137 5.75 4.77 2.87
C SER A 137 5.13 4.72 1.47
N ALA A 138 3.81 4.58 1.36
CA ALA A 138 3.10 4.61 0.08
C ALA A 138 3.29 5.95 -0.65
N LYS A 139 3.26 7.07 0.07
CA LYS A 139 3.52 8.40 -0.48
C LYS A 139 4.95 8.52 -0.99
N LEU A 140 5.96 8.11 -0.22
CA LEU A 140 7.36 8.12 -0.66
C LEU A 140 7.59 7.25 -1.91
N LEU A 141 6.97 6.07 -1.96
CA LEU A 141 7.04 5.20 -3.13
C LEU A 141 6.33 5.82 -4.35
N SER A 142 5.19 6.49 -4.13
CA SER A 142 4.51 7.27 -5.18
C SER A 142 5.40 8.42 -5.67
N GLU A 143 5.97 9.22 -4.77
CA GLU A 143 6.87 10.33 -5.10
C GLU A 143 8.12 9.83 -5.86
N PHE A 144 8.70 8.70 -5.45
CA PHE A 144 9.81 8.08 -6.18
C PHE A 144 9.40 7.65 -7.60
N SER A 145 8.17 7.14 -7.77
CA SER A 145 7.59 6.87 -9.09
C SER A 145 7.38 8.15 -9.91
N ASP A 146 7.01 9.24 -9.25
CA ASP A 146 6.77 10.54 -9.88
C ASP A 146 8.07 11.26 -10.29
N VAL A 147 9.19 11.06 -9.61
CA VAL A 147 10.50 11.64 -10.02
C VAL A 147 10.98 11.11 -11.39
N GLN A 148 10.81 9.81 -11.67
CA GLN A 148 11.08 9.28 -13.02
C GLN A 148 10.12 9.82 -14.07
N SER A 149 8.94 10.22 -13.63
CA SER A 149 7.83 10.66 -14.48
C SER A 149 7.87 12.14 -14.78
N GLU A 150 8.41 12.97 -13.88
CA GLU A 150 8.63 14.39 -14.08
C GLU A 150 9.72 14.65 -15.15
N SER A 151 10.75 13.79 -15.21
CA SER A 151 11.72 13.82 -16.31
C SER A 151 11.07 13.49 -17.66
N ILE A 152 10.20 12.47 -17.71
CA ILE A 152 9.45 12.10 -18.92
C ILE A 152 8.50 13.23 -19.33
N HIS A 153 7.77 13.78 -18.36
CA HIS A 153 6.83 14.87 -18.57
C HIS A 153 7.53 16.13 -19.09
N ARG A 154 8.62 16.56 -18.44
CA ARG A 154 9.40 17.74 -18.86
C ARG A 154 9.97 17.58 -20.27
N GLN A 155 10.52 16.40 -20.59
CA GLN A 155 11.03 16.13 -21.95
C GLN A 155 9.91 16.16 -22.99
N LEU A 156 8.73 15.61 -22.69
CA LEU A 156 7.57 15.69 -23.59
C LEU A 156 7.08 17.13 -23.77
N VAL A 157 7.03 17.93 -22.71
CA VAL A 157 6.65 19.36 -22.78
C VAL A 157 7.63 20.14 -23.68
N ASP A 158 8.94 19.96 -23.45
CA ASP A 158 10.01 20.66 -24.16
C ASP A 158 10.08 20.28 -25.66
N LEU A 159 9.68 19.06 -26.02
CA LEU A 159 9.72 18.57 -27.40
C LEU A 159 8.49 18.95 -28.23
N MET A 160 7.37 19.32 -27.60
CA MET A 160 6.06 19.30 -28.28
C MET A 160 5.32 20.64 -28.33
N ASN A 161 5.90 21.74 -27.85
CA ASN A 161 5.28 23.09 -27.87
C ASN A 161 3.83 23.11 -27.35
N GLY A 162 3.55 22.36 -26.28
CA GLY A 162 2.36 22.54 -25.44
C GLY A 162 1.06 21.90 -25.93
N ASP A 163 0.33 21.40 -24.93
CA ASP A 163 -1.08 21.00 -24.90
C ASP A 163 -1.51 19.62 -25.42
N TYR A 164 -1.39 19.28 -26.71
CA TYR A 164 -2.17 18.12 -27.20
C TYR A 164 -1.69 16.76 -26.65
N PHE A 165 -0.40 16.46 -26.80
CA PHE A 165 0.17 15.15 -26.40
C PHE A 165 0.41 15.04 -24.91
N GLU A 166 0.81 16.14 -24.29
CA GLU A 166 0.92 16.27 -22.84
C GLU A 166 -0.43 15.96 -22.17
N LYS A 167 -1.53 16.58 -22.61
CA LYS A 167 -2.87 16.30 -22.09
C LYS A 167 -3.28 14.85 -22.31
N GLN A 168 -2.89 14.21 -23.42
CA GLN A 168 -3.18 12.79 -23.64
C GLN A 168 -2.41 11.89 -22.68
N TRP A 169 -1.12 12.14 -22.48
CA TRP A 169 -0.28 11.36 -21.58
C TRP A 169 -0.70 11.54 -20.12
N VAL A 170 -0.92 12.79 -19.67
CA VAL A 170 -1.39 13.10 -18.31
C VAL A 170 -2.75 12.45 -18.04
N LYS A 171 -3.68 12.48 -19.00
CA LYS A 171 -4.97 11.77 -18.86
C LYS A 171 -4.80 10.25 -18.75
N ALA A 172 -3.89 9.67 -19.51
CA ALA A 172 -3.59 8.24 -19.41
C ALA A 172 -3.01 7.90 -18.02
N ARG A 173 -2.15 8.77 -17.51
CA ARG A 173 -1.47 8.63 -16.22
C ARG A 173 -2.43 8.73 -15.03
N LEU A 174 -3.26 9.78 -14.99
CA LEU A 174 -4.22 10.01 -13.92
C LEU A 174 -5.27 8.89 -13.80
N ALA A 175 -5.51 8.16 -14.90
CA ALA A 175 -6.42 7.04 -14.91
C ALA A 175 -5.85 5.76 -14.26
N ILE A 176 -4.53 5.65 -14.01
CA ILE A 176 -3.91 4.38 -13.54
C ILE A 176 -4.58 3.85 -12.27
N ASP A 177 -4.72 4.72 -11.27
CA ASP A 177 -5.20 4.34 -9.94
C ASP A 177 -6.73 4.30 -9.86
N THR A 178 -7.43 5.01 -10.77
CA THR A 178 -8.89 5.10 -10.78
C THR A 178 -9.55 4.10 -11.74
N ASP A 179 -8.91 3.81 -12.87
CA ASP A 179 -9.36 2.91 -13.93
C ASP A 179 -8.15 2.47 -14.79
N ALA A 180 -7.44 1.45 -14.32
CA ALA A 180 -6.25 0.92 -14.98
C ALA A 180 -6.52 0.47 -16.43
N SER A 181 -7.73 -0.02 -16.72
CA SER A 181 -8.14 -0.44 -18.06
C SER A 181 -8.33 0.76 -19.00
N ASP A 182 -8.89 1.87 -18.51
CA ASP A 182 -8.94 3.14 -19.25
C ASP A 182 -7.54 3.72 -19.44
N SER A 183 -6.66 3.62 -18.44
CA SER A 183 -5.26 4.03 -18.55
C SER A 183 -4.53 3.33 -19.71
N LEU A 184 -4.68 2.00 -19.85
CA LEU A 184 -4.10 1.24 -20.96
C LEU A 184 -4.65 1.72 -22.31
N THR A 185 -5.96 1.96 -22.40
CA THR A 185 -6.59 2.49 -23.63
C THR A 185 -6.01 3.84 -24.01
N ARG A 186 -5.93 4.79 -23.06
CA ARG A 186 -5.38 6.13 -23.29
C ARG A 186 -3.89 6.10 -23.61
N THR A 187 -3.13 5.22 -22.97
CA THR A 187 -1.69 5.03 -23.22
C THR A 187 -1.44 4.59 -24.67
N ASN A 188 -2.19 3.62 -25.17
CA ASN A 188 -2.10 3.21 -26.57
C ASN A 188 -2.49 4.35 -27.53
N GLN A 189 -3.58 5.07 -27.25
CA GLN A 189 -4.01 6.21 -28.07
C GLN A 189 -2.97 7.32 -28.13
N PHE A 190 -2.27 7.58 -27.02
CA PHE A 190 -1.16 8.52 -26.96
C PHE A 190 -0.01 8.08 -27.89
N LEU A 191 0.46 6.83 -27.79
CA LEU A 191 1.51 6.30 -28.68
C LEU A 191 1.12 6.34 -30.16
N GLU A 192 -0.11 5.96 -30.49
CA GLU A 192 -0.61 6.05 -31.86
C GLU A 192 -0.59 7.49 -32.37
N SER A 193 -0.92 8.45 -31.50
CA SER A 193 -0.90 9.86 -31.85
C SER A 193 0.53 10.36 -32.10
N VAL A 194 1.49 9.98 -31.25
CA VAL A 194 2.90 10.31 -31.44
C VAL A 194 3.44 9.73 -32.74
N CYS A 195 3.14 8.46 -33.04
CA CYS A 195 3.57 7.83 -34.29
C CYS A 195 2.93 8.50 -35.51
N ARG A 196 1.63 8.84 -35.46
CA ARG A 196 0.95 9.58 -36.54
C ARG A 196 1.61 10.93 -36.78
N HIS A 197 1.90 11.67 -35.72
CA HIS A 197 2.57 12.96 -35.81
C HIS A 197 3.94 12.86 -36.49
N TYR A 198 4.74 11.86 -36.11
CA TYR A 198 6.03 11.59 -36.74
C TYR A 198 5.88 11.37 -38.24
N LEU A 199 4.99 10.46 -38.65
CA LEU A 199 4.79 10.10 -40.06
C LEU A 199 4.26 11.28 -40.88
N GLU A 200 3.35 12.07 -40.32
CA GLU A 200 2.83 13.28 -40.94
C GLU A 200 3.95 14.31 -41.17
N LYS A 201 4.79 14.57 -40.17
CA LYS A 201 5.91 15.51 -40.29
C LYS A 201 6.98 15.06 -41.26
N ARG A 202 7.20 13.74 -41.40
CA ARG A 202 8.12 13.16 -42.38
C ARG A 202 7.50 12.87 -43.74
N ASN A 203 6.23 13.24 -43.97
CA ASN A 203 5.49 12.97 -45.21
C ASN A 203 5.45 11.47 -45.62
N ILE A 204 5.43 10.56 -44.65
CA ILE A 204 5.38 9.12 -44.86
C ILE A 204 3.91 8.67 -44.84
N LYS A 205 3.45 8.02 -45.92
CA LYS A 205 2.09 7.49 -45.98
C LYS A 205 1.93 6.31 -45.03
N ALA A 206 1.09 6.46 -44.00
CA ALA A 206 0.61 5.35 -43.20
C ALA A 206 -0.25 4.40 -44.07
N GLY A 207 -0.17 3.09 -43.80
CA GLY A 207 -0.96 2.06 -44.49
C GLY A 207 -2.48 2.22 -44.30
N LYS A 208 -3.27 1.33 -44.93
CA LYS A 208 -4.74 1.36 -44.86
C LYS A 208 -5.28 1.10 -43.45
N THR A 209 -4.58 0.33 -42.63
CA THR A 209 -4.89 0.15 -41.21
C THR A 209 -4.06 1.13 -40.38
N LYS A 210 -4.58 1.58 -39.24
CA LYS A 210 -3.92 2.57 -38.36
C LYS A 210 -3.70 2.01 -36.96
N THR A 211 -3.34 0.73 -36.87
CA THR A 211 -3.03 0.09 -35.59
C THR A 211 -1.65 0.56 -35.11
N ILE A 212 -1.42 0.54 -33.79
CA ILE A 212 -0.09 0.84 -33.24
C ILE A 212 1.03 0.01 -33.86
N SER A 213 0.77 -1.27 -34.19
CA SER A 213 1.75 -2.16 -34.81
C SER A 213 2.19 -1.67 -36.20
N GLU A 214 1.26 -1.20 -37.02
CA GLU A 214 1.60 -0.67 -38.35
C GLU A 214 2.30 0.69 -38.24
N LEU A 215 1.83 1.54 -37.34
CA LEU A 215 2.40 2.86 -37.10
C LEU A 215 3.85 2.77 -36.60
N ILE A 216 4.13 1.96 -35.57
CA ILE A 216 5.47 1.84 -35.01
C ILE A 216 6.45 1.20 -35.99
N ASN A 217 5.99 0.27 -36.84
CA ASN A 217 6.83 -0.31 -37.88
C ASN A 217 7.26 0.73 -38.90
N ALA A 218 6.33 1.58 -39.35
CA ALA A 218 6.65 2.67 -40.28
C ALA A 218 7.62 3.68 -39.66
N VAL A 219 7.37 4.10 -38.41
CA VAL A 219 8.27 5.03 -37.69
C VAL A 219 9.66 4.43 -37.54
N SER A 220 9.76 3.21 -37.01
CA SER A 220 11.05 2.58 -36.73
C SER A 220 11.89 2.30 -37.99
N ASN A 221 11.26 2.12 -39.15
CA ASN A 221 11.98 1.96 -40.41
C ASN A 221 12.60 3.27 -40.93
N ASP A 222 12.12 4.42 -40.45
CA ASP A 222 12.58 5.75 -40.85
C ASP A 222 13.42 6.46 -39.76
N LEU A 223 13.45 5.93 -38.54
CA LEU A 223 14.32 6.45 -37.47
C LEU A 223 15.79 6.51 -37.93
N PRO A 224 16.51 7.59 -37.57
CA PRO A 224 17.93 7.71 -37.91
C PRO A 224 18.76 6.58 -37.27
N PRO A 225 19.90 6.21 -37.87
CA PRO A 225 20.79 5.22 -37.30
C PRO A 225 21.31 5.67 -35.93
N LEU A 226 21.55 4.72 -35.03
CA LEU A 226 22.17 5.00 -33.74
C LEU A 226 23.58 5.55 -33.94
N LYS A 227 23.96 6.56 -33.15
CA LYS A 227 25.31 7.09 -33.12
C LYS A 227 26.14 6.20 -32.18
N LEU A 228 26.91 5.28 -32.75
CA LEU A 228 27.76 4.35 -32.00
C LEU A 228 29.25 4.62 -32.28
N PRO A 229 30.16 4.23 -31.37
CA PRO A 229 31.60 4.37 -31.57
C PRO A 229 32.07 3.74 -32.89
N THR A 230 33.05 4.35 -33.55
CA THR A 230 33.59 3.86 -34.82
C THR A 230 34.56 2.70 -34.59
N GLY A 231 34.50 1.65 -35.41
CA GLY A 231 35.49 0.57 -35.44
C GLY A 231 34.94 -0.83 -35.18
N GLU A 232 33.67 -0.95 -34.78
CA GLU A 232 33.00 -2.23 -34.47
C GLU A 232 31.69 -2.38 -35.27
N ASP A 233 31.31 -3.62 -35.61
CA ASP A 233 30.02 -3.91 -36.25
C ASP A 233 28.93 -4.06 -35.18
N HIS A 234 28.09 -3.04 -35.06
CA HIS A 234 26.97 -3.00 -34.11
C HIS A 234 25.62 -3.33 -34.76
N THR A 235 25.60 -3.90 -35.97
CA THR A 235 24.36 -4.12 -36.74
C THR A 235 23.33 -4.96 -35.99
N ALA A 236 23.78 -5.98 -35.25
CA ALA A 236 22.90 -6.84 -34.45
C ALA A 236 22.28 -6.08 -33.27
N ASP A 237 23.07 -5.30 -32.54
CA ASP A 237 22.63 -4.53 -31.38
C ASP A 237 21.62 -3.43 -31.78
N ILE A 238 21.87 -2.76 -32.91
CA ILE A 238 20.96 -1.76 -33.48
C ILE A 238 19.60 -2.41 -33.81
N LYS A 239 19.61 -3.58 -34.45
CA LYS A 239 18.38 -4.31 -34.78
C LYS A 239 17.63 -4.74 -33.51
N SER A 240 18.35 -5.19 -32.49
CA SER A 240 17.77 -5.57 -31.20
C SER A 240 17.12 -4.39 -30.50
N PHE A 241 17.78 -3.23 -30.45
CA PHE A 241 17.27 -2.00 -29.85
C PHE A 241 15.96 -1.53 -30.51
N PHE A 242 15.94 -1.41 -31.84
CA PHE A 242 14.71 -1.06 -32.57
C PHE A 242 13.64 -2.15 -32.48
N GLY A 243 14.05 -3.42 -32.36
CA GLY A 243 13.15 -4.52 -32.02
C GLY A 243 12.46 -4.33 -30.67
N GLY A 244 13.19 -3.86 -29.66
CA GLY A 244 12.65 -3.52 -28.34
C GLY A 244 11.61 -2.41 -28.39
N ILE A 245 11.87 -1.33 -29.13
CA ILE A 245 10.91 -0.23 -29.33
C ILE A 245 9.60 -0.73 -29.99
N LYS A 246 9.73 -1.56 -31.03
CA LYS A 246 8.58 -2.20 -31.70
C LYS A 246 7.82 -3.10 -30.75
N GLY A 247 8.53 -3.95 -30.01
CA GLY A 247 7.95 -4.90 -29.04
C GLY A 247 7.15 -4.19 -27.96
N ILE A 248 7.71 -3.16 -27.32
CA ILE A 248 7.02 -2.37 -26.29
C ILE A 248 5.73 -1.73 -26.83
N SER A 249 5.81 -1.14 -28.03
CA SER A 249 4.65 -0.49 -28.65
C SER A 249 3.55 -1.48 -29.02
N GLN A 250 3.92 -2.65 -29.55
CA GLN A 250 3.00 -3.73 -29.89
C GLN A 250 2.34 -4.33 -28.65
N THR A 251 3.12 -4.58 -27.59
CA THR A 251 2.62 -5.06 -26.30
C THR A 251 1.62 -4.07 -25.71
N THR A 252 1.88 -2.77 -25.81
CA THR A 252 0.94 -1.73 -25.36
C THR A 252 -0.42 -1.83 -26.09
N GLY A 253 -0.41 -2.11 -27.40
CA GLY A 253 -1.64 -2.37 -28.17
C GLY A 253 -2.35 -3.67 -27.81
N ALA A 254 -1.59 -4.72 -27.50
CA ALA A 254 -2.13 -5.99 -27.02
C ALA A 254 -2.80 -5.82 -25.65
N LEU A 255 -2.17 -5.10 -24.72
CA LEU A 255 -2.73 -4.79 -23.40
C LEU A 255 -4.06 -4.03 -23.50
N ARG A 256 -4.17 -3.04 -24.39
CA ARG A 256 -5.47 -2.38 -24.68
C ARG A 256 -6.52 -3.39 -25.17
N THR A 257 -6.14 -4.32 -26.02
CA THR A 257 -7.08 -5.27 -26.64
C THR A 257 -7.56 -6.32 -25.64
N HIS A 258 -6.69 -6.77 -24.74
CA HIS A 258 -6.97 -7.85 -23.81
C HIS A 258 -7.46 -7.39 -22.43
N ALA A 259 -7.04 -6.21 -21.98
CA ALA A 259 -7.29 -5.69 -20.62
C ALA A 259 -7.79 -4.23 -20.60
N GLY A 260 -8.02 -3.62 -21.77
CA GLY A 260 -8.54 -2.25 -21.88
C GLY A 260 -10.06 -2.19 -22.05
N THR A 261 -10.61 -0.99 -21.90
CA THR A 261 -12.05 -0.68 -21.97
C THR A 261 -12.70 -0.87 -23.35
N ALA A 262 -11.93 -1.22 -24.39
CA ALA A 262 -12.37 -1.27 -25.78
C ALA A 262 -13.38 -2.41 -26.10
N HIS A 263 -13.54 -3.40 -25.21
CA HIS A 263 -14.37 -4.59 -25.45
C HIS A 263 -15.28 -5.00 -24.28
N GLY A 264 -15.83 -4.05 -23.52
CA GLY A 264 -17.08 -4.20 -22.74
C GLY A 264 -17.21 -5.42 -21.82
N GLY A 265 -16.12 -6.04 -21.37
CA GLY A 265 -16.12 -7.21 -20.49
C GLY A 265 -15.40 -6.93 -19.18
N ASP A 266 -15.70 -7.72 -18.14
CA ASP A 266 -15.22 -7.65 -16.75
C ASP A 266 -13.68 -7.87 -16.57
N LYS A 267 -12.87 -7.56 -17.59
CA LYS A 267 -11.41 -7.72 -17.53
C LYS A 267 -10.79 -6.46 -16.94
N THR A 268 -10.45 -6.52 -15.67
CA THR A 268 -9.75 -5.45 -14.95
C THR A 268 -8.24 -5.57 -15.14
N ALA A 269 -7.60 -4.49 -15.59
CA ALA A 269 -6.15 -4.40 -15.58
C ALA A 269 -5.62 -4.12 -14.17
N ASN A 270 -4.42 -4.60 -13.86
CA ASN A 270 -3.73 -4.24 -12.62
C ASN A 270 -3.10 -2.85 -12.75
N ALA A 271 -3.17 -2.03 -11.71
CA ALA A 271 -2.61 -0.67 -11.69
C ALA A 271 -1.10 -0.66 -11.96
N ASP A 272 -0.35 -1.62 -11.41
CA ASP A 272 1.10 -1.73 -11.60
C ASP A 272 1.48 -2.04 -13.06
N GLU A 273 0.71 -2.91 -13.72
CA GLU A 273 0.90 -3.25 -15.13
C GLU A 273 0.56 -2.06 -16.05
N ALA A 274 -0.53 -1.34 -15.73
CA ALA A 274 -0.91 -0.13 -16.45
C ALA A 274 0.15 0.97 -16.28
N ARG A 275 0.71 1.13 -15.07
CA ARG A 275 1.81 2.06 -14.78
C ARG A 275 3.07 1.72 -15.56
N LEU A 276 3.47 0.45 -15.59
CA LEU A 276 4.62 0.00 -16.38
C LEU A 276 4.41 0.27 -17.87
N SER A 277 3.23 -0.04 -18.41
CA SER A 277 2.90 0.22 -19.81
C SER A 277 2.93 1.73 -20.13
N ASN A 278 2.37 2.57 -19.26
CA ASN A 278 2.37 4.03 -19.42
C ASN A 278 3.78 4.63 -19.43
N ASN A 279 4.66 4.17 -18.53
CA ASN A 279 6.04 4.63 -18.45
C ASN A 279 6.87 4.20 -19.66
N LEU A 280 6.77 2.94 -20.08
CA LEU A 280 7.46 2.43 -21.26
C LEU A 280 7.00 3.14 -22.54
N ALA A 281 5.68 3.37 -22.67
CA ALA A 281 5.10 4.16 -23.74
C ALA A 281 5.62 5.60 -23.75
N GLY A 282 5.73 6.23 -22.57
CA GLY A 282 6.32 7.56 -22.40
C GLY A 282 7.76 7.63 -22.92
N ALA A 283 8.60 6.68 -22.52
CA ALA A 283 9.99 6.61 -22.97
C ALA A 283 10.13 6.42 -24.49
N VAL A 284 9.32 5.53 -25.08
CA VAL A 284 9.28 5.34 -26.54
C VAL A 284 8.84 6.61 -27.25
N ALA A 285 7.80 7.29 -26.74
CA ALA A 285 7.29 8.52 -27.32
C ALA A 285 8.35 9.63 -27.33
N ILE A 286 9.05 9.84 -26.21
CA ILE A 286 10.15 10.81 -26.10
C ILE A 286 11.19 10.53 -27.17
N TYR A 287 11.68 9.29 -27.24
CA TYR A 287 12.72 8.94 -28.20
C TYR A 287 12.29 9.21 -29.65
N ILE A 288 11.06 8.84 -30.03
CA ILE A 288 10.51 9.13 -31.37
C ILE A 288 10.51 10.64 -31.65
N LEU A 289 10.12 11.45 -30.69
CA LEU A 289 10.00 12.91 -30.83
C LEU A 289 11.35 13.61 -30.85
N GLU A 290 12.31 13.17 -30.04
CA GLU A 290 13.70 13.63 -30.11
C GLU A 290 14.29 13.36 -31.48
N LYS A 291 14.10 12.14 -32.02
CA LYS A 291 14.58 11.78 -33.36
C LYS A 291 13.88 12.55 -34.47
N LEU A 292 12.60 12.87 -34.30
CA LEU A 292 11.90 13.76 -35.23
C LEU A 292 12.52 15.17 -35.22
N LYS A 293 12.77 15.72 -34.02
CA LYS A 293 13.38 17.05 -33.87
C LYS A 293 14.78 17.09 -34.49
N GLU A 294 15.63 16.11 -34.20
CA GLU A 294 16.97 15.98 -34.81
C GLU A 294 16.90 15.96 -36.34
N ARG A 295 15.97 15.18 -36.93
CA ARG A 295 15.76 15.11 -38.38
C ARG A 295 15.30 16.45 -38.96
N MET A 296 14.32 17.09 -38.33
CA MET A 296 13.76 18.37 -38.81
C MET A 296 14.78 19.51 -38.73
N VAL A 297 15.70 19.50 -37.76
CA VAL A 297 16.80 20.49 -37.70
C VAL A 297 17.79 20.24 -38.83
N ALA A 298 18.22 19.00 -39.05
CA ALA A 298 19.18 18.64 -40.10
C ALA A 298 18.66 18.87 -41.54
N GLU A 299 17.34 18.89 -41.77
CA GLU A 299 16.73 19.21 -43.07
C GLU A 299 16.65 20.73 -43.34
N ASN A 300 16.83 21.57 -42.32
CA ASN A 300 16.77 23.04 -42.42
C ASN A 300 18.15 23.72 -42.39
N GLU A 301 19.23 22.95 -42.20
CA GLU A 301 20.64 23.37 -42.32
C GLU A 301 21.19 23.05 -43.72
#